data_AF-A0A4N9BAV5-F1
#
_entry.id   AF-A0A4N9BAV5-F1
#
_cell.length_a   1.000
_cell.length_b   1.000
_cell.length_c   1.000
_cell.angle_alpha   90.00
_cell.angle_beta   90.00
_cell.angle_gamma   90.00
#
_symmetry.space_group_name_H-M   'P 1'
#
loop_
_entity.id
_entity.type
_entity.pdbx_description
1 polymer ?
#
loop_
_entity_poly.entity_id
_entity_poly.type
_entity_poly.pdbx_seq_one_letter_code
_entity_poly.pdbx_strand_id
1 'polypeptide(L)'
;MRIKSIYWNFGQNKPEKSFRYIDTSSIDRKKNIINYKNLQYLSPEQAPSRARKLVSQNSVLFSTVRPYLKNIAVVRELKEYLIASTAFIVLDTLLNETYLKYYLLSDNFINRVNNKSTGTSYPAINDYNFNLLLIALPPLSEQQRIVEAIESALEKVDEYAESYNRLEQLDKEFPDKLKKSILQYAMQGKLVEQDPNDESVEVLLEKIRAEKQKLFEEGKIKKKDLDISIVSQGDDNSYYGNIPMNWVVIKIKDIFSMNTGLSYKKGDLSINNKGVRIIRGGNIKPLEFSLLDNDYYIDTQFISSEQVYLKHNQLITPVSTSLEHIGKFARIDKDYDGVVAGGFIFQLTPFESSEIISKFLLFNLSSPLFYKQLKAITKLSGQALYNIPKTTLSELLIPLAPFEEQELITQKVEKLFEKVRAEKQKLFEEGKIKKKDLDISIVSQGDDNSYYGNKDETTSYPIYEIPEAWRYIKFASLVNFRIGKTPPRSEATFWGTEIPWVSISDMPISGYVTNTRESISKLALKSKKIDISPKGTLLMSFKLSIGKVAILDIPATHNEAIISIFPYANKENIIRDYLMIFLPLISTLGDSKDAIKGKTLNSTSISELLIPISNHEEMKRIISKVDLLFQKVSQLFE
;
A
#
# COMPACT_ATOMS: atom_id res chain seq x y z
N MET A 1 27.33 -1.75 -54.69
CA MET A 1 28.59 -0.98 -54.89
C MET A 1 29.59 -1.36 -53.80
N ARG A 2 30.91 -1.16 -53.98
CA ARG A 2 31.88 -1.24 -52.85
C ARG A 2 31.72 0.00 -51.96
N ILE A 3 31.84 -0.14 -50.65
CA ILE A 3 31.64 0.98 -49.73
C ILE A 3 32.69 2.09 -49.93
N LYS A 4 33.94 1.78 -50.31
CA LYS A 4 34.96 2.81 -50.61
C LYS A 4 34.53 3.82 -51.67
N SER A 5 33.64 3.43 -52.59
CA SER A 5 33.18 4.28 -53.68
C SER A 5 32.16 5.35 -53.26
N ILE A 6 31.58 5.26 -52.05
CA ILE A 6 30.52 6.19 -51.58
C ILE A 6 30.99 7.19 -50.52
N TYR A 7 32.25 7.17 -50.09
CA TYR A 7 32.74 8.05 -49.02
C TYR A 7 34.20 8.47 -49.19
N TRP A 8 34.56 9.63 -48.64
CA TRP A 8 35.93 10.10 -48.41
C TRP A 8 36.15 10.37 -46.90
N ASN A 9 37.38 10.68 -46.52
CA ASN A 9 37.67 11.31 -45.23
C ASN A 9 38.98 12.08 -45.30
N PHE A 10 39.22 12.91 -44.29
CA PHE A 10 40.38 13.81 -44.17
C PHE A 10 41.62 13.13 -43.56
N GLY A 11 41.75 11.81 -43.68
CA GLY A 11 42.94 11.06 -43.29
C GLY A 11 43.16 10.93 -41.77
N GLN A 12 44.40 11.16 -41.33
CA GLN A 12 44.82 11.14 -39.93
C GLN A 12 45.86 12.23 -39.66
N ASN A 13 45.49 13.23 -38.86
CA ASN A 13 46.35 14.35 -38.49
C ASN A 13 46.62 14.36 -36.98
N LYS A 14 47.70 15.03 -36.55
CA LYS A 14 47.86 15.39 -35.13
C LYS A 14 46.93 16.59 -34.81
N PRO A 15 46.39 16.71 -33.60
CA PRO A 15 45.69 17.93 -33.20
C PRO A 15 46.67 19.11 -33.15
N GLU A 16 46.30 20.23 -33.78
CA GLU A 16 47.12 21.46 -33.81
C GLU A 16 46.64 22.51 -32.80
N LYS A 17 45.44 22.31 -32.23
CA LYS A 17 44.78 23.16 -31.24
C LYS A 17 43.86 22.29 -30.38
N SER A 18 43.43 22.82 -29.24
CA SER A 18 42.52 22.13 -28.32
C SER A 18 41.20 21.72 -29.00
N PHE A 19 40.68 20.56 -28.60
CA PHE A 19 39.60 19.86 -29.32
C PHE A 19 38.72 19.06 -28.36
N ARG A 20 37.48 18.77 -28.77
CA ARG A 20 36.65 17.74 -28.13
C ARG A 20 36.94 16.38 -28.76
N TYR A 21 37.18 15.38 -27.91
CA TYR A 21 37.55 14.03 -28.31
C TYR A 21 36.34 13.09 -28.32
N ILE A 22 36.12 12.41 -29.46
CA ILE A 22 35.06 11.40 -29.65
C ILE A 22 35.68 10.00 -29.66
N ASP A 23 35.27 9.14 -28.73
CA ASP A 23 35.63 7.71 -28.72
C ASP A 23 34.40 6.78 -28.62
N THR A 24 34.62 5.47 -28.57
CA THR A 24 33.55 4.46 -28.58
C THR A 24 32.69 4.41 -27.31
N SER A 25 33.02 5.20 -26.28
CA SER A 25 32.17 5.47 -25.10
C SER A 25 31.33 6.74 -25.26
N SER A 26 31.68 7.62 -26.21
CA SER A 26 30.96 8.86 -26.50
C SER A 26 29.63 8.66 -27.25
N ILE A 27 29.30 7.42 -27.64
CA ILE A 27 28.11 7.07 -28.42
C ILE A 27 27.04 6.47 -27.50
N ASP A 28 25.84 7.06 -27.47
CA ASP A 28 24.66 6.42 -26.89
C ASP A 28 24.20 5.31 -27.85
N ARG A 29 24.35 4.04 -27.44
CA ARG A 29 23.98 2.86 -28.23
C ARG A 29 22.47 2.62 -28.34
N LYS A 30 21.66 3.19 -27.44
CA LYS A 30 20.19 3.11 -27.54
C LYS A 30 19.69 4.07 -28.61
N LYS A 31 20.26 5.29 -28.65
CA LYS A 31 19.82 6.37 -29.56
C LYS A 31 20.65 6.49 -30.85
N ASN A 32 21.82 5.88 -30.91
CA ASN A 32 22.79 5.96 -32.02
C ASN A 32 23.19 7.42 -32.35
N ILE A 33 23.46 8.19 -31.30
CA ILE A 33 23.88 9.60 -31.33
C ILE A 33 25.14 9.82 -30.50
N ILE A 34 25.85 10.91 -30.79
CA ILE A 34 27.01 11.36 -30.00
C ILE A 34 26.51 12.10 -28.75
N ASN A 35 26.98 11.70 -27.57
CA ASN A 35 26.71 12.42 -26.33
C ASN A 35 27.66 13.62 -26.18
N TYR A 36 27.34 14.70 -26.90
CA TYR A 36 28.13 15.94 -26.93
C TYR A 36 28.42 16.56 -25.55
N LYS A 37 27.54 16.35 -24.56
CA LYS A 37 27.72 16.86 -23.18
C LYS A 37 28.88 16.18 -22.45
N ASN A 38 29.19 14.93 -22.79
CA ASN A 38 30.18 14.10 -22.09
C ASN A 38 31.50 13.93 -22.87
N LEU A 39 31.71 14.69 -23.96
CA LEU A 39 32.97 14.69 -24.70
C LEU A 39 34.08 15.38 -23.91
N GLN A 40 35.24 14.73 -23.80
CA GLN A 40 36.42 15.30 -23.15
C GLN A 40 37.01 16.42 -24.01
N TYR A 41 37.31 17.57 -23.40
CA TYR A 41 38.07 18.66 -24.02
C TYR A 41 39.56 18.49 -23.68
N LEU A 42 40.42 18.40 -24.70
CA LEU A 42 41.84 18.08 -24.57
C LEU A 42 42.71 19.10 -25.31
N SER A 43 43.91 19.36 -24.80
CA SER A 43 44.95 20.08 -25.54
C SER A 43 45.73 19.15 -26.50
N PRO A 44 46.51 19.68 -27.46
CA PRO A 44 47.38 18.87 -28.33
C PRO A 44 48.35 17.95 -27.59
N GLU A 45 48.88 18.40 -26.44
CA GLU A 45 49.84 17.68 -25.61
C GLU A 45 49.17 16.53 -24.83
N GLN A 46 47.90 16.72 -24.47
CA GLN A 46 47.05 15.72 -23.80
C GLN A 46 46.42 14.73 -24.78
N ALA A 47 46.61 14.90 -26.10
CA ALA A 47 45.96 14.10 -27.12
C ALA A 47 46.42 12.63 -27.09
N PRO A 48 45.54 11.65 -26.80
CA PRO A 48 45.92 10.25 -26.84
C PRO A 48 46.38 9.86 -28.25
N SER A 49 47.23 8.83 -28.36
CA SER A 49 47.79 8.35 -29.64
C SER A 49 46.72 8.06 -30.70
N ARG A 50 45.52 7.66 -30.27
CA ARG A 50 44.32 7.37 -31.06
C ARG A 50 43.47 8.60 -31.46
N ALA A 51 43.70 9.81 -30.94
CA ALA A 51 42.97 11.02 -31.36
C ALA A 51 43.57 11.59 -32.65
N ARG A 52 43.11 11.10 -33.82
CA ARG A 52 43.72 11.42 -35.13
C ARG A 52 42.75 11.63 -36.29
N LYS A 53 41.54 11.06 -36.24
CA LYS A 53 40.59 11.13 -37.35
C LYS A 53 39.83 12.47 -37.27
N LEU A 54 40.03 13.37 -38.24
CA LEU A 54 39.20 14.56 -38.38
C LEU A 54 37.77 14.18 -38.77
N VAL A 55 36.81 15.01 -38.39
CA VAL A 55 35.38 14.85 -38.73
C VAL A 55 34.82 16.16 -39.30
N SER A 56 33.85 16.04 -40.20
CA SER A 56 33.08 17.15 -40.78
C SER A 56 31.60 17.05 -40.37
N GLN A 57 30.79 18.05 -40.73
CA GLN A 57 29.37 18.01 -40.38
C GLN A 57 28.68 16.97 -41.25
N ASN A 58 27.82 16.16 -40.63
CA ASN A 58 27.19 14.99 -41.22
C ASN A 58 28.14 13.81 -41.55
N SER A 59 29.41 13.81 -41.10
CA SER A 59 30.22 12.58 -41.09
C SER A 59 29.47 11.45 -40.38
N VAL A 60 29.40 10.27 -41.01
CA VAL A 60 28.95 9.05 -40.32
C VAL A 60 30.15 8.37 -39.68
N LEU A 61 30.10 8.19 -38.37
CA LEU A 61 31.10 7.47 -37.59
C LEU A 61 30.68 6.01 -37.47
N PHE A 62 31.56 5.07 -37.87
CA PHE A 62 31.35 3.64 -37.68
C PHE A 62 32.50 3.06 -36.86
N SER A 63 32.22 2.46 -35.70
CA SER A 63 33.25 1.82 -34.88
C SER A 63 33.77 0.55 -35.53
N THR A 64 35.03 0.56 -35.97
CA THR A 64 35.71 -0.62 -36.51
C THR A 64 36.04 -1.64 -35.43
N VAL A 65 35.99 -1.23 -34.16
CA VAL A 65 36.24 -2.02 -32.96
C VAL A 65 34.92 -2.52 -32.35
N ARG A 66 34.84 -3.83 -32.05
CA ARG A 66 33.65 -4.51 -31.54
C ARG A 66 32.36 -4.10 -32.27
N PRO A 67 32.30 -4.23 -33.62
CA PRO A 67 31.22 -3.66 -34.43
C PRO A 67 29.81 -4.19 -34.08
N TYR A 68 29.70 -5.39 -33.52
CA TYR A 68 28.47 -5.93 -32.93
C TYR A 68 27.83 -5.06 -31.83
N LEU A 69 28.59 -4.15 -31.19
CA LEU A 69 28.07 -3.17 -30.22
C LEU A 69 27.38 -1.96 -30.88
N LYS A 70 27.36 -1.88 -32.22
CA LYS A 70 26.69 -0.84 -33.02
C LYS A 70 26.99 0.60 -32.57
N ASN A 71 28.24 0.88 -32.17
CA ASN A 71 28.69 2.26 -31.90
C ASN A 71 28.79 3.04 -33.23
N ILE A 72 27.65 3.55 -33.68
CA ILE A 72 27.46 4.24 -34.97
C ILE A 72 26.66 5.52 -34.69
N ALA A 73 27.08 6.64 -35.26
CA ALA A 73 26.39 7.93 -35.11
C ALA A 73 26.72 8.89 -36.25
N VAL A 74 25.94 9.97 -36.37
CA VAL A 74 26.19 11.09 -37.30
C VAL A 74 26.68 12.31 -36.52
N VAL A 75 27.73 12.98 -37.01
CA VAL A 75 28.23 14.24 -36.45
C VAL A 75 27.30 15.40 -36.85
N ARG A 76 26.20 15.57 -36.10
CA ARG A 76 25.17 16.60 -36.37
C ARG A 76 25.60 18.01 -35.96
N GLU A 77 26.21 18.14 -34.78
CA GLU A 77 26.75 19.40 -34.29
C GLU A 77 28.25 19.47 -34.49
N LEU A 78 28.73 20.62 -34.99
CA LEU A 78 30.14 20.92 -35.19
C LEU A 78 30.46 22.36 -34.72
N LYS A 79 29.96 22.70 -33.53
CA LYS A 79 30.14 24.00 -32.85
C LYS A 79 31.57 24.24 -32.36
N GLU A 80 32.38 23.17 -32.27
CA GLU A 80 33.75 23.17 -31.77
C GLU A 80 34.62 22.23 -32.62
N TYR A 81 35.94 22.38 -32.52
CA TYR A 81 36.89 21.50 -33.20
C TYR A 81 36.82 20.07 -32.60
N LEU A 82 36.39 19.10 -33.40
CA LEU A 82 36.15 17.72 -33.00
C LEU A 82 37.18 16.78 -33.66
N ILE A 83 37.70 15.83 -32.89
CA ILE A 83 38.58 14.77 -33.40
C ILE A 83 38.11 13.42 -32.88
N ALA A 84 37.94 12.48 -33.79
CA ALA A 84 37.53 11.12 -33.50
C ALA A 84 38.72 10.18 -33.27
N SER A 85 38.45 9.13 -32.51
CA SER A 85 39.34 7.98 -32.29
C SER A 85 39.64 7.23 -33.59
N THR A 86 40.86 6.71 -33.73
CA THR A 86 41.22 5.73 -34.78
C THR A 86 40.43 4.41 -34.69
N ALA A 87 39.72 4.18 -33.59
CA ALA A 87 38.72 3.11 -33.46
C ALA A 87 37.43 3.35 -34.28
N PHE A 88 37.30 4.53 -34.91
CA PHE A 88 36.27 4.83 -35.91
C PHE A 88 36.86 4.88 -37.31
N ILE A 89 36.09 4.38 -38.28
CA ILE A 89 36.18 4.87 -39.65
C ILE A 89 35.20 6.03 -39.81
N VAL A 90 35.69 7.14 -40.38
CA VAL A 90 34.91 8.34 -40.69
C VAL A 90 34.47 8.24 -42.14
N LEU A 91 33.18 8.46 -42.38
CA LEU A 91 32.53 8.36 -43.67
C LEU A 91 31.89 9.73 -44.00
N ASP A 92 32.65 10.60 -44.68
CA ASP A 92 32.11 11.81 -45.31
C ASP A 92 31.55 11.41 -46.68
N THR A 93 30.32 11.82 -47.01
CA THR A 93 29.56 11.24 -48.14
C THR A 93 28.64 12.24 -48.84
N LEU A 94 28.26 11.94 -50.09
CA LEU A 94 27.19 12.62 -50.83
C LEU A 94 25.83 11.88 -50.73
N LEU A 95 25.77 10.79 -49.95
CA LEU A 95 24.53 10.08 -49.66
C LEU A 95 23.78 10.75 -48.51
N ASN A 96 22.50 10.42 -48.32
CA ASN A 96 21.80 10.77 -47.09
C ASN A 96 22.50 10.03 -45.91
N GLU A 97 23.09 10.80 -45.01
CA GLU A 97 23.85 10.29 -43.86
C GLU A 97 22.97 9.53 -42.85
N THR A 98 21.67 9.84 -42.80
CA THR A 98 20.68 9.14 -41.99
C THR A 98 20.34 7.77 -42.57
N TYR A 99 20.18 7.68 -43.90
CA TYR A 99 20.08 6.41 -44.61
C TYR A 99 21.33 5.56 -44.38
N LEU A 100 22.51 6.16 -44.51
CA LEU A 100 23.78 5.45 -44.30
C LEU A 100 23.91 4.98 -42.83
N LYS A 101 23.55 5.81 -41.83
CA LYS A 101 23.41 5.42 -40.41
C LYS A 101 22.55 4.16 -40.27
N TYR A 102 21.33 4.15 -40.80
CA TYR A 102 20.42 3.01 -40.68
C TYR A 102 20.88 1.76 -41.43
N TYR A 103 21.44 1.92 -42.63
CA TYR A 103 22.00 0.79 -43.39
C TYR A 103 23.17 0.14 -42.63
N LEU A 104 24.07 0.93 -42.05
CA LEU A 104 25.20 0.43 -41.25
C LEU A 104 24.76 -0.19 -39.91
N LEU A 105 23.64 0.25 -39.34
CA LEU A 105 23.01 -0.35 -38.15
C LEU A 105 22.32 -1.70 -38.41
N SER A 106 22.01 -2.01 -39.67
CA SER A 106 21.31 -3.25 -40.03
C SER A 106 22.15 -4.50 -39.69
N ASP A 107 21.51 -5.54 -39.14
CA ASP A 107 22.21 -6.78 -38.78
C ASP A 107 22.82 -7.48 -40.01
N ASN A 108 22.23 -7.29 -41.19
CA ASN A 108 22.80 -7.79 -42.43
C ASN A 108 24.15 -7.12 -42.77
N PHE A 109 24.33 -5.82 -42.49
CA PHE A 109 25.63 -5.17 -42.65
C PHE A 109 26.60 -5.55 -41.52
N ILE A 110 26.15 -5.48 -40.26
CA ILE A 110 26.97 -5.81 -39.08
C ILE A 110 27.53 -7.24 -39.16
N ASN A 111 26.74 -8.21 -39.63
CA ASN A 111 27.21 -9.59 -39.82
C ASN A 111 28.27 -9.72 -40.92
N ARG A 112 28.17 -8.95 -42.03
CA ARG A 112 29.26 -8.88 -43.04
C ARG A 112 30.54 -8.30 -42.47
N VAL A 113 30.45 -7.30 -41.58
CA VAL A 113 31.60 -6.69 -40.89
C VAL A 113 32.23 -7.68 -39.90
N ASN A 114 31.42 -8.35 -39.07
CA ASN A 114 31.89 -9.37 -38.13
C ASN A 114 32.65 -10.49 -38.88
N ASN A 115 32.10 -10.99 -39.99
CA ASN A 115 32.70 -12.03 -40.85
C ASN A 115 34.00 -11.59 -41.59
N LYS A 116 34.39 -10.30 -41.48
CA LYS A 116 35.67 -9.75 -42.00
C LYS A 116 36.54 -9.11 -40.91
N SER A 117 36.14 -9.24 -39.65
CA SER A 117 36.88 -8.78 -38.48
C SER A 117 37.88 -9.85 -38.01
N THR A 118 38.94 -9.42 -37.35
CA THR A 118 40.01 -10.26 -36.79
C THR A 118 40.12 -10.08 -35.28
N GLY A 119 40.53 -11.14 -34.58
CA GLY A 119 40.67 -11.16 -33.11
C GLY A 119 39.43 -11.72 -32.40
N THR A 120 39.63 -12.58 -31.40
CA THR A 120 38.55 -13.32 -30.71
C THR A 120 37.92 -12.50 -29.59
N SER A 121 38.71 -12.06 -28.59
CA SER A 121 38.22 -11.32 -27.42
C SER A 121 37.93 -9.83 -27.68
N TYR A 122 38.39 -9.32 -28.82
CA TYR A 122 38.32 -7.91 -29.19
C TYR A 122 38.25 -7.75 -30.73
N PRO A 123 37.20 -8.27 -31.39
CA PRO A 123 37.11 -8.31 -32.85
C PRO A 123 37.13 -6.89 -33.43
N ALA A 124 37.98 -6.68 -34.44
CA ALA A 124 38.09 -5.42 -35.16
C ALA A 124 38.29 -5.65 -36.66
N ILE A 125 37.75 -4.75 -37.49
CA ILE A 125 37.97 -4.71 -38.94
C ILE A 125 38.99 -3.63 -39.29
N ASN A 126 39.87 -3.90 -40.26
CA ASN A 126 40.81 -2.89 -40.78
C ASN A 126 40.21 -2.14 -41.99
N ASP A 127 40.73 -0.94 -42.27
CA ASP A 127 40.23 -0.08 -43.35
C ASP A 127 40.24 -0.80 -44.72
N TYR A 128 41.17 -1.72 -45.00
CA TYR A 128 41.20 -2.51 -46.25
C TYR A 128 39.99 -3.47 -46.35
N ASN A 129 39.77 -4.31 -45.34
CA ASN A 129 38.66 -5.27 -45.30
C ASN A 129 37.30 -4.54 -45.29
N PHE A 130 37.20 -3.42 -44.57
CA PHE A 130 35.99 -2.60 -44.58
C PHE A 130 35.70 -2.06 -45.98
N ASN A 131 36.71 -1.53 -46.68
CA ASN A 131 36.57 -0.96 -48.02
C ASN A 131 36.15 -1.95 -49.12
N LEU A 132 36.34 -3.26 -48.90
CA LEU A 132 35.86 -4.32 -49.78
C LEU A 132 34.37 -4.67 -49.58
N LEU A 133 33.72 -4.22 -48.49
CA LEU A 133 32.32 -4.53 -48.21
C LEU A 133 31.38 -3.96 -49.27
N LEU A 134 30.31 -4.71 -49.56
CA LEU A 134 29.29 -4.32 -50.53
C LEU A 134 28.09 -3.67 -49.83
N ILE A 135 27.74 -2.48 -50.31
CA ILE A 135 26.55 -1.70 -49.94
C ILE A 135 25.53 -1.70 -51.10
N ALA A 136 24.25 -1.89 -50.78
CA ALA A 136 23.16 -1.59 -51.70
C ALA A 136 22.97 -0.07 -51.75
N LEU A 137 22.93 0.49 -52.96
CA LEU A 137 22.86 1.94 -53.16
C LEU A 137 21.60 2.30 -53.97
N PRO A 138 20.48 2.61 -53.31
CA PRO A 138 19.32 3.16 -53.97
C PRO A 138 19.54 4.64 -54.35
N PRO A 139 18.75 5.22 -55.28
CA PRO A 139 18.79 6.65 -55.62
C PRO A 139 18.57 7.55 -54.39
N LEU A 140 19.04 8.81 -54.43
CA LEU A 140 18.91 9.75 -53.29
C LEU A 140 17.45 9.97 -52.84
N SER A 141 16.51 10.03 -53.79
CA SER A 141 15.07 10.12 -53.50
C SER A 141 14.54 8.88 -52.76
N GLU A 142 15.06 7.70 -53.07
CA GLU A 142 14.69 6.45 -52.39
C GLU A 142 15.36 6.31 -51.03
N GLN A 143 16.60 6.78 -50.87
CA GLN A 143 17.25 6.91 -49.55
C GLN A 143 16.42 7.79 -48.61
N GLN A 144 15.89 8.90 -49.14
CA GLN A 144 15.01 9.80 -48.39
C GLN A 144 13.70 9.11 -47.98
N ARG A 145 13.00 8.44 -48.92
CA ARG A 145 11.78 7.66 -48.59
C ARG A 145 12.02 6.57 -47.55
N ILE A 146 13.16 5.88 -47.61
CA ILE A 146 13.54 4.87 -46.61
C ILE A 146 13.76 5.50 -45.23
N VAL A 147 14.39 6.68 -45.15
CA VAL A 147 14.56 7.41 -43.88
C VAL A 147 13.20 7.86 -43.33
N GLU A 148 12.36 8.48 -44.15
CA GLU A 148 11.02 8.95 -43.76
C GLU A 148 10.15 7.79 -43.24
N ALA A 149 10.19 6.63 -43.90
CA ALA A 149 9.48 5.43 -43.46
C ALA A 149 10.02 4.86 -42.14
N ILE A 150 11.34 4.92 -41.89
CA ILE A 150 11.95 4.46 -40.63
C ILE A 150 11.66 5.43 -39.49
N GLU A 151 11.90 6.73 -39.67
CA GLU A 151 11.67 7.73 -38.62
C GLU A 151 10.17 7.80 -38.26
N SER A 152 9.25 7.75 -39.24
CA SER A 152 7.80 7.73 -38.95
C SER A 152 7.27 6.40 -38.40
N ALA A 153 8.04 5.31 -38.51
CA ALA A 153 7.76 4.06 -37.81
C ALA A 153 8.27 4.09 -36.36
N LEU A 154 9.42 4.73 -36.10
CA LEU A 154 9.96 4.94 -34.76
C LEU A 154 9.10 5.92 -33.96
N GLU A 155 8.68 7.04 -34.58
CA GLU A 155 7.75 8.01 -34.02
C GLU A 155 6.45 7.33 -33.56
N LYS A 156 5.85 6.48 -34.39
CA LYS A 156 4.66 5.70 -34.02
C LYS A 156 4.91 4.66 -32.91
N VAL A 157 6.12 4.14 -32.78
CA VAL A 157 6.48 3.24 -31.67
C VAL A 157 6.59 4.01 -30.35
N ASP A 158 7.16 5.22 -30.37
CA ASP A 158 7.21 6.10 -29.20
C ASP A 158 5.80 6.64 -28.84
N GLU A 159 5.00 7.08 -29.82
CA GLU A 159 3.58 7.46 -29.62
C GLU A 159 2.77 6.30 -29.03
N TYR A 160 2.94 5.08 -29.55
CA TYR A 160 2.23 3.91 -29.05
C TYR A 160 2.70 3.54 -27.63
N ALA A 161 3.99 3.70 -27.31
CA ALA A 161 4.50 3.49 -25.97
C ALA A 161 3.95 4.53 -24.97
N GLU A 162 3.92 5.82 -25.32
CA GLU A 162 3.31 6.85 -24.48
C GLU A 162 1.80 6.65 -24.32
N SER A 163 1.09 6.32 -25.40
CA SER A 163 -0.35 6.02 -25.38
C SER A 163 -0.67 4.79 -24.53
N TYR A 164 0.10 3.71 -24.66
CA TYR A 164 -0.02 2.51 -23.84
C TYR A 164 0.22 2.81 -22.36
N ASN A 165 1.31 3.50 -22.02
CA ASN A 165 1.62 3.91 -20.64
C ASN A 165 0.50 4.77 -20.04
N ARG A 166 -0.06 5.70 -20.84
CA ARG A 166 -1.16 6.58 -20.43
C ARG A 166 -2.48 5.83 -20.25
N LEU A 167 -2.75 4.82 -21.07
CA LEU A 167 -3.94 3.96 -20.95
C LEU A 167 -3.83 3.04 -19.73
N GLU A 168 -2.66 2.40 -19.52
CA GLU A 168 -2.39 1.63 -18.30
C GLU A 168 -2.52 2.49 -17.03
N GLN A 169 -2.13 3.77 -17.08
CA GLN A 169 -2.27 4.70 -15.97
C GLN A 169 -3.74 5.13 -15.73
N LEU A 170 -4.54 5.29 -16.79
CA LEU A 170 -5.96 5.62 -16.70
C LEU A 170 -6.79 4.46 -16.14
N ASP A 171 -6.60 3.24 -16.66
CA ASP A 171 -7.29 2.03 -16.18
C ASP A 171 -6.96 1.71 -14.72
N LYS A 172 -5.76 2.11 -14.25
CA LYS A 172 -5.32 1.96 -12.86
C LYS A 172 -5.93 3.00 -11.91
N GLU A 173 -6.33 4.18 -12.39
CA GLU A 173 -6.97 5.23 -11.58
C GLU A 173 -8.51 5.23 -11.65
N PHE A 174 -9.11 4.74 -12.74
CA PHE A 174 -10.55 4.80 -12.99
C PHE A 174 -11.40 4.05 -11.94
N PRO A 175 -11.07 2.80 -11.51
CA PRO A 175 -11.89 2.05 -10.55
C PRO A 175 -11.94 2.70 -9.16
N ASP A 176 -10.84 3.28 -8.70
CA ASP A 176 -10.79 3.88 -7.35
C ASP A 176 -11.43 5.27 -7.31
N LYS A 177 -11.40 6.04 -8.42
CA LYS A 177 -12.22 7.25 -8.56
C LYS A 177 -13.71 6.90 -8.53
N LEU A 178 -14.13 5.88 -9.29
CA LEU A 178 -15.54 5.44 -9.33
C LEU A 178 -16.03 4.95 -7.96
N LYS A 179 -15.23 4.14 -7.24
CA LYS A 179 -15.53 3.71 -5.87
C LYS A 179 -15.63 4.91 -4.91
N LYS A 180 -14.66 5.83 -4.93
CA LYS A 180 -14.69 7.05 -4.09
C LYS A 180 -15.96 7.86 -4.37
N SER A 181 -16.39 8.03 -5.62
CA SER A 181 -17.64 8.73 -5.97
C SER A 181 -18.91 8.03 -5.47
N ILE A 182 -19.07 6.72 -5.73
CA ILE A 182 -20.23 5.94 -5.25
C ILE A 182 -20.39 6.06 -3.73
N LEU A 183 -19.25 6.01 -3.03
CA LEU A 183 -19.19 6.03 -1.58
C LEU A 183 -19.38 7.44 -0.99
N GLN A 184 -18.90 8.48 -1.67
CA GLN A 184 -19.21 9.87 -1.35
C GLN A 184 -20.71 10.17 -1.51
N TYR A 185 -21.39 9.58 -2.50
CA TYR A 185 -22.85 9.72 -2.64
C TYR A 185 -23.60 9.03 -1.49
N ALA A 186 -23.11 7.88 -1.01
CA ALA A 186 -23.62 7.23 0.19
C ALA A 186 -23.45 8.10 1.45
N MET A 187 -22.35 8.86 1.55
CA MET A 187 -22.11 9.78 2.67
C MET A 187 -23.04 10.99 2.70
N GLN A 188 -23.65 11.34 1.56
CA GLN A 188 -24.57 12.48 1.44
C GLN A 188 -26.04 12.05 1.45
N GLY A 189 -26.37 10.81 1.80
CA GLY A 189 -27.72 10.24 1.71
C GLY A 189 -28.24 10.04 0.27
N LYS A 190 -27.51 10.50 -0.76
CA LYS A 190 -27.91 10.55 -2.17
C LYS A 190 -27.79 9.20 -2.91
N LEU A 191 -27.89 8.09 -2.18
CA LEU A 191 -27.71 6.72 -2.71
C LEU A 191 -28.99 5.88 -2.66
N VAL A 192 -29.91 6.19 -1.73
CA VAL A 192 -31.23 5.60 -1.60
C VAL A 192 -32.25 6.72 -1.39
N GLU A 193 -33.51 6.45 -1.70
CA GLU A 193 -34.60 7.37 -1.37
C GLU A 193 -34.89 7.32 0.14
N GLN A 194 -35.20 8.47 0.72
CA GLN A 194 -35.53 8.65 2.13
C GLN A 194 -37.00 8.24 2.34
N ASP A 195 -37.33 7.48 3.39
CA ASP A 195 -38.72 7.15 3.73
C ASP A 195 -39.19 8.04 4.90
N PRO A 196 -40.22 8.89 4.73
CA PRO A 196 -40.73 9.75 5.81
C PRO A 196 -41.36 9.00 7.00
N ASN A 197 -41.57 7.68 6.89
CA ASN A 197 -42.26 6.86 7.90
C ASN A 197 -41.31 6.06 8.81
N ASP A 198 -40.00 6.10 8.55
CA ASP A 198 -39.03 5.43 9.42
C ASP A 198 -38.96 6.06 10.83
N GLU A 199 -38.48 5.31 11.84
CA GLU A 199 -38.30 5.82 13.23
C GLU A 199 -37.40 7.06 13.30
N SER A 200 -37.73 8.07 14.11
CA SER A 200 -36.81 9.20 14.30
C SER A 200 -35.54 8.77 15.04
N VAL A 201 -34.41 9.33 14.62
CA VAL A 201 -33.09 9.04 15.18
C VAL A 201 -32.98 9.27 16.69
N GLU A 202 -33.69 10.25 17.25
CA GLU A 202 -33.63 10.53 18.69
C GLU A 202 -34.08 9.33 19.54
N VAL A 203 -35.04 8.52 19.05
CA VAL A 203 -35.51 7.26 19.67
C VAL A 203 -34.35 6.30 19.92
N LEU A 204 -33.37 6.31 19.03
CA LEU A 204 -32.17 5.50 19.15
C LEU A 204 -31.18 6.13 20.14
N LEU A 205 -30.92 7.45 20.05
CA LEU A 205 -30.10 8.15 21.05
C LEU A 205 -30.57 7.86 22.48
N GLU A 206 -31.87 7.68 22.70
CA GLU A 206 -32.46 7.26 23.97
C GLU A 206 -32.12 5.81 24.36
N LYS A 207 -32.29 4.83 23.46
CA LYS A 207 -31.85 3.43 23.67
C LYS A 207 -30.38 3.38 24.12
N ILE A 208 -29.55 4.21 23.50
CA ILE A 208 -28.11 4.33 23.73
C ILE A 208 -27.80 4.95 25.10
N ARG A 209 -28.51 6.01 25.50
CA ARG A 209 -28.42 6.64 26.83
C ARG A 209 -28.80 5.66 27.94
N ALA A 210 -29.75 4.77 27.71
CA ALA A 210 -30.21 3.80 28.71
C ALA A 210 -29.16 2.73 29.05
N GLU A 211 -28.59 2.04 28.06
CA GLU A 211 -27.60 0.98 28.30
C GLU A 211 -26.28 1.55 28.87
N LYS A 212 -25.90 2.77 28.49
CA LYS A 212 -24.83 3.55 29.14
C LYS A 212 -25.00 3.65 30.65
N GLN A 213 -26.19 4.06 31.09
CA GLN A 213 -26.49 4.33 32.49
C GLN A 213 -26.37 3.03 33.31
N LYS A 214 -26.96 1.95 32.79
CA LYS A 214 -26.82 0.59 33.32
C LYS A 214 -25.35 0.14 33.41
N LEU A 215 -24.55 0.31 32.35
CA LEU A 215 -23.13 -0.08 32.35
C LEU A 215 -22.25 0.82 33.23
N PHE A 216 -22.71 2.02 33.61
CA PHE A 216 -22.09 2.87 34.63
C PHE A 216 -22.40 2.39 36.05
N GLU A 217 -23.64 1.98 36.29
CA GLU A 217 -24.10 1.38 37.55
C GLU A 217 -23.43 0.02 37.81
N GLU A 218 -23.21 -0.79 36.76
CA GLU A 218 -22.39 -2.00 36.78
C GLU A 218 -20.87 -1.73 36.92
N GLY A 219 -20.45 -0.46 36.98
CA GLY A 219 -19.04 -0.06 37.16
C GLY A 219 -18.13 -0.33 35.96
N LYS A 220 -18.68 -0.72 34.80
CA LYS A 220 -17.92 -1.03 33.58
C LYS A 220 -17.44 0.23 32.86
N ILE A 221 -18.15 1.35 33.00
CA ILE A 221 -17.86 2.65 32.34
C ILE A 221 -17.66 3.74 33.40
N LYS A 222 -17.06 4.89 33.07
CA LYS A 222 -16.84 5.99 34.03
C LYS A 222 -17.84 7.13 33.79
N LYS A 223 -18.07 7.97 34.79
CA LYS A 223 -19.12 9.02 34.75
C LYS A 223 -19.00 10.01 33.57
N LYS A 224 -17.78 10.29 33.10
CA LYS A 224 -17.53 11.15 31.92
C LYS A 224 -17.85 10.47 30.58
N ASP A 225 -18.05 9.15 30.61
CA ASP A 225 -18.32 8.28 29.47
C ASP A 225 -19.85 8.06 29.30
N LEU A 226 -20.68 8.76 30.10
CA LEU A 226 -22.15 8.84 29.99
C LEU A 226 -22.61 9.89 28.97
N ASP A 227 -21.93 11.04 28.92
CA ASP A 227 -22.36 12.24 28.18
C ASP A 227 -22.50 12.02 26.66
N ILE A 228 -23.38 12.78 26.00
CA ILE A 228 -23.88 12.67 24.62
C ILE A 228 -23.50 13.92 23.82
N SER A 229 -22.25 13.99 23.32
CA SER A 229 -21.85 15.11 22.47
C SER A 229 -22.41 14.96 21.05
N ILE A 230 -23.47 15.71 20.83
CA ILE A 230 -24.04 16.03 19.53
C ILE A 230 -23.26 17.23 18.95
N VAL A 231 -22.77 17.16 17.71
CA VAL A 231 -22.50 18.37 16.93
C VAL A 231 -23.67 18.54 16.00
N SER A 232 -24.48 19.55 16.29
CA SER A 232 -25.31 20.19 15.28
C SER A 232 -24.42 20.67 14.13
N GLN A 233 -24.97 20.78 12.92
CA GLN A 233 -24.26 21.48 11.86
C GLN A 233 -24.22 22.97 12.21
N GLY A 234 -23.15 23.37 12.90
CA GLY A 234 -23.01 24.63 13.60
C GLY A 234 -21.88 24.52 14.62
N ASP A 235 -20.74 25.11 14.25
CA ASP A 235 -19.54 25.40 15.04
C ASP A 235 -18.61 24.24 15.51
N ASP A 236 -17.36 24.62 15.77
CA ASP A 236 -16.27 23.87 16.44
C ASP A 236 -15.64 22.63 15.75
N ASN A 237 -14.97 22.92 14.63
CA ASN A 237 -13.61 22.48 14.28
C ASN A 237 -13.20 21.02 14.59
N SER A 238 -13.38 20.11 13.63
CA SER A 238 -13.08 18.69 13.81
C SER A 238 -12.60 17.97 12.54
N TYR A 239 -11.78 16.93 12.74
CA TYR A 239 -10.98 16.17 11.75
C TYR A 239 -11.73 15.37 10.65
N TYR A 240 -13.01 15.65 10.49
CA TYR A 240 -14.03 14.73 9.96
C TYR A 240 -15.17 15.42 9.19
N GLY A 241 -15.34 16.72 9.37
CA GLY A 241 -16.33 17.54 8.67
C GLY A 241 -17.71 17.51 9.34
N ASN A 242 -18.75 17.25 8.53
CA ASN A 242 -20.16 16.84 8.96
C ASN A 242 -21.00 14.01 9.61
N ILE A 243 -22.02 13.55 10.43
CA ILE A 243 -22.13 12.22 11.15
C ILE A 243 -23.49 11.68 11.33
N PRO A 244 -23.96 10.37 11.20
CA PRO A 244 -25.91 11.08 10.76
C PRO A 244 -26.41 11.07 12.29
N MET A 245 -27.64 11.35 12.73
CA MET A 245 -27.98 11.81 14.10
C MET A 245 -27.80 10.85 15.32
N ASN A 246 -27.18 9.67 15.20
CA ASN A 246 -27.02 8.63 16.23
C ASN A 246 -25.60 7.97 16.31
N TRP A 247 -24.51 8.66 15.90
CA TRP A 247 -23.11 8.17 16.03
C TRP A 247 -22.21 8.76 17.21
N VAL A 248 -22.63 9.78 18.02
CA VAL A 248 -22.19 10.39 19.37
C VAL A 248 -20.88 10.01 20.19
N VAL A 249 -20.06 10.83 20.97
CA VAL A 249 -18.56 10.82 21.45
C VAL A 249 -17.86 10.07 22.67
N ILE A 250 -16.58 9.61 22.48
CA ILE A 250 -15.39 9.34 23.41
C ILE A 250 -14.32 8.23 23.03
N LYS A 251 -13.87 7.26 23.89
CA LYS A 251 -12.42 6.80 24.02
C LYS A 251 -12.02 5.33 24.37
N ILE A 252 -10.75 4.93 24.10
CA ILE A 252 -10.23 3.56 24.26
C ILE A 252 -9.74 3.13 25.68
N LYS A 253 -10.46 3.47 26.76
CA LYS A 253 -10.27 2.78 28.07
C LYS A 253 -11.55 2.38 28.78
N ASP A 254 -12.61 2.35 28.01
CA ASP A 254 -13.95 2.51 28.49
C ASP A 254 -14.73 1.15 28.36
N ILE A 255 -15.55 0.81 27.33
CA ILE A 255 -16.29 -0.48 27.17
C ILE A 255 -15.39 -1.70 27.00
N PHE A 256 -14.09 -1.56 27.24
CA PHE A 256 -13.23 -2.67 27.61
C PHE A 256 -11.93 -2.14 28.35
N SER A 257 -11.09 -3.02 28.95
CA SER A 257 -9.81 -2.83 29.71
C SER A 257 -8.42 -3.37 29.13
N MET A 258 -7.38 -2.54 28.95
CA MET A 258 -6.03 -3.03 28.52
C MET A 258 -5.38 -4.14 29.36
N ASN A 259 -4.73 -5.20 28.81
CA ASN A 259 -3.95 -6.18 29.62
C ASN A 259 -2.59 -6.84 29.12
N THR A 260 -1.45 -6.81 29.91
CA THR A 260 0.04 -6.97 29.55
C THR A 260 0.64 -8.34 29.84
N GLY A 261 0.60 -9.31 28.93
CA GLY A 261 1.25 -10.62 29.09
C GLY A 261 2.70 -10.72 29.65
N LEU A 262 3.19 -11.95 29.80
CA LEU A 262 4.53 -12.47 30.16
C LEU A 262 5.83 -11.70 29.77
N SER A 263 6.94 -11.75 30.57
CA SER A 263 8.23 -11.08 30.26
C SER A 263 9.57 -11.78 30.70
N TYR A 264 10.64 -11.62 29.88
CA TYR A 264 12.07 -12.11 29.80
C TYR A 264 12.46 -13.42 30.51
N LYS A 265 13.00 -14.46 29.84
CA LYS A 265 14.18 -14.53 28.93
C LYS A 265 14.03 -15.45 27.70
N LYS A 266 15.02 -15.41 26.78
CA LYS A 266 15.15 -16.34 25.63
C LYS A 266 15.48 -17.78 26.06
N GLY A 267 16.11 -17.97 27.22
CA GLY A 267 16.53 -19.27 27.72
C GLY A 267 15.40 -20.16 28.22
N ASP A 268 14.19 -19.61 28.39
CA ASP A 268 13.05 -20.36 28.87
C ASP A 268 12.53 -21.30 27.73
N LEU A 269 12.70 -20.90 26.45
CA LEU A 269 12.22 -21.55 25.22
C LEU A 269 12.37 -23.10 25.16
N SER A 270 11.31 -23.80 24.77
CA SER A 270 11.35 -25.22 24.37
C SER A 270 12.06 -25.34 23.02
N ILE A 271 13.11 -26.15 23.05
CA ILE A 271 13.99 -26.43 21.91
C ILE A 271 13.31 -27.38 20.90
N ASN A 272 12.30 -28.14 21.34
CA ASN A 272 11.79 -29.32 20.63
C ASN A 272 10.44 -29.10 19.92
N ASN A 273 10.03 -27.84 19.71
CA ASN A 273 8.67 -27.49 19.27
C ASN A 273 7.56 -28.23 20.05
N LYS A 274 7.81 -28.44 21.35
CA LYS A 274 6.99 -29.27 22.25
C LYS A 274 6.35 -28.45 23.33
N GLY A 275 5.22 -28.98 23.83
CA GLY A 275 4.28 -28.26 24.66
C GLY A 275 3.59 -27.22 23.79
N VAL A 276 4.24 -26.07 23.69
CA VAL A 276 3.55 -24.80 23.67
C VAL A 276 4.31 -23.91 22.62
N ARG A 277 3.81 -23.64 21.37
CA ARG A 277 4.25 -22.61 20.34
C ARG A 277 4.21 -21.05 20.58
N ILE A 278 5.16 -20.29 20.01
CA ILE A 278 5.58 -18.93 20.41
C ILE A 278 5.66 -17.94 19.25
N ILE A 279 5.45 -16.67 19.61
CA ILE A 279 4.63 -15.75 18.83
C ILE A 279 5.22 -14.32 18.65
N ARG A 280 4.96 -13.58 17.55
CA ARG A 280 5.92 -12.61 16.97
C ARG A 280 5.37 -11.58 15.97
N GLY A 281 5.82 -10.32 16.05
CA GLY A 281 5.48 -9.17 15.17
C GLY A 281 5.64 -9.29 13.64
N GLY A 282 6.16 -10.40 13.10
CA GLY A 282 6.24 -10.71 11.66
C GLY A 282 5.39 -11.91 11.24
N ASN A 283 4.96 -12.72 12.20
CA ASN A 283 3.89 -13.72 12.05
C ASN A 283 2.53 -13.05 12.22
N ILE A 284 2.57 -11.83 11.75
CA ILE A 284 1.71 -10.69 11.72
C ILE A 284 1.78 -10.36 10.21
N LYS A 285 1.07 -11.21 9.43
CA LYS A 285 0.94 -11.47 7.97
C LYS A 285 -0.33 -12.40 7.78
N PRO A 286 -1.53 -11.98 7.29
CA PRO A 286 -2.81 -12.56 7.79
C PRO A 286 -4.09 -12.50 6.89
N LEU A 287 -5.24 -12.88 7.46
CA LEU A 287 -6.65 -12.80 7.01
C LEU A 287 -7.31 -13.54 5.79
N GLU A 288 -6.77 -14.32 4.85
CA GLU A 288 -5.45 -14.87 4.53
C GLU A 288 -4.63 -15.27 5.75
N PHE A 289 -5.34 -15.73 6.79
CA PHE A 289 -4.75 -16.15 8.06
C PHE A 289 -3.95 -17.44 7.80
N SER A 290 -2.87 -17.67 8.56
CA SER A 290 -2.05 -18.85 8.28
C SER A 290 -1.04 -19.27 9.36
N LEU A 291 -1.28 -20.35 10.15
CA LEU A 291 -0.32 -20.89 11.15
C LEU A 291 1.11 -20.90 10.54
N LEU A 292 2.12 -20.42 11.27
CA LEU A 292 3.50 -20.39 10.75
C LEU A 292 4.40 -21.45 11.36
N ASP A 293 5.33 -21.94 10.54
CA ASP A 293 6.21 -23.04 10.91
C ASP A 293 7.39 -22.60 11.79
N ASN A 294 7.68 -21.30 11.82
CA ASN A 294 8.83 -20.72 12.55
C ASN A 294 8.47 -20.17 13.94
N ASP A 295 7.26 -20.41 14.43
CA ASP A 295 6.89 -20.24 15.83
C ASP A 295 7.90 -20.95 16.74
N TYR A 296 8.44 -20.27 17.75
CA TYR A 296 9.28 -20.95 18.75
C TYR A 296 8.40 -21.84 19.65
N TYR A 297 8.88 -22.55 20.68
CA TYR A 297 7.97 -23.19 21.67
C TYR A 297 8.43 -23.02 23.15
N ILE A 298 7.74 -23.61 24.14
CA ILE A 298 8.02 -23.73 25.58
C ILE A 298 7.22 -24.86 26.31
N ASP A 299 7.31 -24.93 27.64
CA ASP A 299 6.60 -25.77 28.59
C ASP A 299 5.55 -24.99 29.45
N THR A 300 4.58 -25.71 30.03
CA THR A 300 3.52 -25.19 30.90
C THR A 300 3.89 -24.96 32.39
N GLN A 301 5.16 -24.73 32.76
CA GLN A 301 5.55 -24.60 34.20
C GLN A 301 5.91 -23.19 34.70
N PHE A 302 6.64 -22.35 33.95
CA PHE A 302 6.95 -20.97 34.35
C PHE A 302 5.73 -20.07 34.03
N ILE A 303 4.57 -20.66 34.30
CA ILE A 303 3.22 -20.42 33.82
C ILE A 303 2.40 -20.22 35.15
N SER A 304 1.74 -19.08 35.41
CA SER A 304 1.13 -18.69 36.71
C SER A 304 -0.42 -18.70 36.93
N SER A 305 -1.34 -18.13 36.11
CA SER A 305 -2.79 -18.05 36.50
C SER A 305 -3.87 -17.70 35.42
N GLU A 306 -5.18 -17.93 35.70
CA GLU A 306 -6.44 -18.12 34.85
C GLU A 306 -7.58 -16.96 34.66
N GLN A 307 -7.44 -15.85 33.88
CA GLN A 307 -8.48 -14.89 33.30
C GLN A 307 -8.70 -14.89 31.73
N VAL A 308 -7.74 -14.49 30.86
CA VAL A 308 -7.75 -14.38 29.34
C VAL A 308 -8.48 -15.40 28.44
N TYR A 309 -8.57 -16.66 28.83
CA TYR A 309 -8.30 -17.88 28.04
C TYR A 309 -7.96 -17.81 26.49
N LEU A 310 -7.17 -16.84 25.97
CA LEU A 310 -7.19 -16.34 24.57
C LEU A 310 -8.54 -16.52 23.90
N LYS A 311 -9.56 -15.79 24.34
CA LYS A 311 -10.92 -16.31 24.30
C LYS A 311 -11.95 -15.40 23.63
N HIS A 312 -13.23 -15.70 23.80
CA HIS A 312 -14.14 -16.17 22.75
C HIS A 312 -14.37 -15.32 21.45
N ASN A 313 -13.60 -14.28 21.07
CA ASN A 313 -13.28 -13.74 19.69
C ASN A 313 -12.70 -12.27 19.68
N GLN A 314 -11.46 -12.03 19.24
CA GLN A 314 -10.56 -11.05 19.93
C GLN A 314 -9.18 -10.72 19.24
N LEU A 315 -9.05 -10.37 17.95
CA LEU A 315 -8.08 -9.36 17.40
C LEU A 315 -6.45 -9.45 17.60
N ILE A 316 -5.47 -8.78 16.86
CA ILE A 316 -3.97 -8.38 17.03
C ILE A 316 -3.24 -7.45 15.90
N THR A 317 -2.15 -6.66 16.25
CA THR A 317 -0.96 -5.97 15.50
C THR A 317 0.08 -4.93 16.25
N PRO A 318 1.42 -4.77 15.98
CA PRO A 318 2.50 -4.52 17.02
C PRO A 318 2.91 -3.15 17.67
N VAL A 319 3.64 -3.22 18.84
CA VAL A 319 4.07 -2.13 19.80
C VAL A 319 5.13 -1.25 19.19
N SER A 320 6.07 -1.93 18.55
CA SER A 320 7.36 -1.42 18.14
C SER A 320 7.67 -2.13 16.84
N THR A 321 7.61 -1.37 15.77
CA THR A 321 7.48 -1.87 14.40
C THR A 321 7.60 -0.66 13.45
N SER A 322 7.97 -0.88 12.19
CA SER A 322 8.43 0.15 11.23
C SER A 322 7.34 1.11 10.77
N LEU A 323 7.64 2.17 10.03
CA LEU A 323 6.59 3.07 9.53
C LEU A 323 5.64 2.42 8.51
N GLU A 324 6.06 1.31 7.87
CA GLU A 324 5.18 0.46 7.07
C GLU A 324 4.69 -0.81 7.76
N HIS A 325 5.12 -1.17 9.00
CA HIS A 325 4.56 -2.26 9.84
C HIS A 325 3.95 -1.87 11.24
N ILE A 326 4.03 -0.61 11.70
CA ILE A 326 3.29 0.05 12.79
C ILE A 326 1.78 0.03 12.53
N GLY A 327 1.12 -1.04 13.01
CA GLY A 327 0.31 -1.99 12.22
C GLY A 327 -1.12 -1.73 11.68
N LYS A 328 -1.34 -2.27 10.48
CA LYS A 328 -2.64 -2.79 9.97
C LYS A 328 -3.15 -3.85 10.98
N PHE A 329 -4.43 -4.19 11.13
CA PHE A 329 -4.99 -4.84 12.38
C PHE A 329 -6.17 -5.75 11.81
N ALA A 330 -6.27 -7.09 12.04
CA ALA A 330 -7.08 -8.20 11.37
C ALA A 330 -8.00 -9.26 12.20
N ARG A 331 -8.89 -10.20 11.74
CA ARG A 331 -9.87 -11.08 12.57
C ARG A 331 -9.51 -12.64 12.81
N ILE A 332 -9.59 -13.37 13.98
CA ILE A 332 -9.40 -14.84 14.43
C ILE A 332 -10.59 -15.91 14.46
N ASP A 333 -10.54 -17.24 14.05
CA ASP A 333 -11.53 -18.35 13.53
C ASP A 333 -12.30 -19.69 14.16
N LYS A 334 -12.17 -20.38 15.37
CA LYS A 334 -13.08 -21.39 16.11
C LYS A 334 -12.99 -21.61 17.71
N ASP A 335 -12.14 -22.46 18.37
CA ASP A 335 -11.50 -22.41 19.76
C ASP A 335 -10.21 -23.33 19.69
N TYR A 336 -9.11 -23.26 20.48
CA TYR A 336 -8.06 -24.34 20.61
C TYR A 336 -7.53 -24.49 22.08
N ASP A 337 -6.68 -25.46 22.51
CA ASP A 337 -6.12 -25.57 23.91
C ASP A 337 -4.55 -25.81 24.09
N GLY A 338 -3.80 -24.93 24.85
CA GLY A 338 -2.31 -24.84 25.17
C GLY A 338 -1.29 -23.59 25.03
N VAL A 339 -1.51 -22.23 24.99
CA VAL A 339 -0.58 -21.05 24.59
C VAL A 339 -0.30 -19.75 25.46
N VAL A 340 0.31 -18.65 24.88
CA VAL A 340 0.37 -17.13 25.07
C VAL A 340 0.94 -16.28 23.84
N ALA A 341 0.73 -14.94 23.78
CA ALA A 341 1.28 -14.00 22.77
C ALA A 341 2.73 -13.54 23.00
N GLY A 342 3.27 -12.55 22.26
CA GLY A 342 4.31 -11.76 22.92
C GLY A 342 5.36 -10.87 22.25
N GLY A 343 5.96 -11.19 21.10
CA GLY A 343 7.04 -10.38 20.46
C GLY A 343 6.67 -8.95 19.99
N PHE A 344 6.36 -8.06 20.94
CA PHE A 344 5.85 -6.68 20.88
C PHE A 344 4.39 -6.49 20.38
N ILE A 345 3.39 -6.83 21.24
CA ILE A 345 1.97 -7.09 20.93
C ILE A 345 0.90 -6.74 22.06
N PHE A 346 0.41 -5.50 22.28
CA PHE A 346 -0.61 -5.13 23.34
C PHE A 346 -2.14 -5.59 23.25
N GLN A 347 -2.63 -6.73 23.81
CA GLN A 347 -3.97 -7.42 23.70
C GLN A 347 -5.35 -6.91 24.31
N LEU A 348 -6.44 -6.69 23.52
CA LEU A 348 -7.64 -5.85 23.88
C LEU A 348 -9.10 -6.43 24.03
N THR A 349 -9.39 -7.43 24.85
CA THR A 349 -10.73 -8.07 24.94
C THR A 349 -12.04 -7.26 24.75
N PRO A 350 -12.96 -7.63 23.88
CA PRO A 350 -14.39 -7.42 24.09
C PRO A 350 -14.96 -7.39 25.58
N PHE A 351 -15.73 -6.38 26.06
CA PHE A 351 -16.64 -6.50 27.23
C PHE A 351 -17.97 -7.13 26.83
N GLU A 352 -18.66 -6.62 25.80
CA GLU A 352 -19.92 -7.20 25.34
C GLU A 352 -19.66 -8.45 24.47
N SER A 353 -20.63 -9.36 24.34
CA SER A 353 -20.33 -10.79 24.18
C SER A 353 -21.19 -11.53 23.10
N SER A 354 -21.14 -11.16 21.80
CA SER A 354 -22.04 -11.76 20.79
C SER A 354 -21.42 -12.44 19.54
N GLU A 355 -22.26 -12.89 18.60
CA GLU A 355 -21.82 -13.28 17.25
C GLU A 355 -21.41 -12.11 16.39
N ILE A 356 -21.32 -10.86 16.89
CA ILE A 356 -21.35 -9.69 16.01
C ILE A 356 -20.43 -8.39 16.31
N ILE A 357 -19.68 -8.19 17.44
CA ILE A 357 -18.63 -7.18 17.95
C ILE A 357 -16.93 -7.29 18.20
N SER A 358 -15.76 -7.96 17.72
CA SER A 358 -14.94 -8.77 16.57
C SER A 358 -15.03 -8.93 14.84
N LYS A 359 -16.02 -9.01 13.73
CA LYS A 359 -17.54 -8.72 13.18
C LYS A 359 -18.31 -7.32 12.88
N PHE A 360 -18.42 -6.26 13.73
CA PHE A 360 -18.64 -4.75 13.68
C PHE A 360 -17.45 -3.73 13.51
N LEU A 361 -16.56 -3.60 14.49
CA LEU A 361 -15.39 -2.72 14.56
C LEU A 361 -14.16 -2.89 13.67
N LEU A 362 -13.94 -3.97 12.92
CA LEU A 362 -12.87 -4.28 11.94
C LEU A 362 -13.16 -3.64 10.63
N PHE A 363 -14.10 -2.74 10.72
CA PHE A 363 -14.42 -1.75 9.79
C PHE A 363 -14.63 -0.39 10.57
N ASN A 364 -14.03 -0.22 11.79
CA ASN A 364 -13.97 0.97 12.73
C ASN A 364 -12.58 1.51 13.23
N LEU A 365 -11.47 0.92 12.82
CA LEU A 365 -10.10 1.45 13.00
C LEU A 365 -9.23 1.56 11.68
N SER A 366 -8.79 0.50 10.94
CA SER A 366 -7.77 0.48 9.84
C SER A 366 -8.14 1.28 8.67
N SER A 367 -9.42 1.49 8.41
CA SER A 367 -9.82 2.47 7.45
C SER A 367 -9.03 3.76 7.60
N PRO A 368 -9.08 4.58 6.55
CA PRO A 368 -8.16 5.67 6.46
C PRO A 368 -8.36 6.78 7.52
N LEU A 369 -9.31 6.56 8.44
CA LEU A 369 -9.79 7.47 9.45
C LEU A 369 -9.30 7.17 10.84
N PHE A 370 -8.56 6.08 11.01
CA PHE A 370 -7.82 5.91 12.23
C PHE A 370 -6.34 5.63 12.01
N TYR A 371 -5.83 5.74 10.77
CA TYR A 371 -4.40 6.03 10.49
C TYR A 371 -4.07 7.50 10.08
N LYS A 372 -4.58 8.54 10.80
CA LYS A 372 -4.36 9.99 10.47
C LYS A 372 -3.80 11.03 11.55
N GLN A 373 -4.09 11.06 12.87
CA GLN A 373 -3.37 11.82 13.98
C GLN A 373 -2.43 11.20 15.14
N LEU A 374 -2.23 9.90 15.44
CA LEU A 374 -1.22 9.13 16.25
C LEU A 374 0.17 9.22 15.69
N LYS A 375 0.39 9.70 14.48
CA LYS A 375 1.71 10.18 14.02
C LYS A 375 1.66 11.70 13.94
N ALA A 376 0.56 12.27 14.48
CA ALA A 376 0.60 13.43 15.34
C ALA A 376 0.77 13.12 16.87
N ILE A 377 0.87 11.86 17.39
CA ILE A 377 1.52 11.58 18.71
C ILE A 377 2.84 10.78 18.65
N THR A 378 3.02 9.74 17.85
CA THR A 378 4.29 9.16 17.35
C THR A 378 4.99 10.11 16.36
N LYS A 379 4.94 11.40 16.68
CA LYS A 379 6.02 12.33 16.36
C LYS A 379 7.19 11.97 17.31
N LEU A 380 8.46 12.20 17.02
CA LEU A 380 9.05 13.02 15.97
C LEU A 380 9.95 12.19 15.02
N SER A 381 10.52 12.87 14.03
CA SER A 381 11.40 12.34 12.99
C SER A 381 12.65 11.60 13.49
N GLY A 382 13.06 10.56 12.76
CA GLY A 382 14.41 9.98 12.84
C GLY A 382 14.53 8.57 13.43
N GLN A 383 13.42 7.90 13.78
CA GLN A 383 13.44 6.56 14.40
C GLN A 383 12.93 5.47 13.45
N ALA A 384 13.53 4.27 13.53
CA ALA A 384 13.23 3.13 12.66
C ALA A 384 11.99 2.32 13.11
N LEU A 385 11.67 2.34 14.40
CA LEU A 385 10.51 1.65 14.99
C LEU A 385 9.66 2.67 15.76
N TYR A 386 8.35 2.58 15.60
CA TYR A 386 7.41 3.55 16.15
C TYR A 386 6.68 2.95 17.34
N ASN A 387 6.95 3.52 18.52
CA ASN A 387 6.42 3.03 19.78
C ASN A 387 5.04 3.61 20.11
N ILE A 388 4.27 2.81 20.84
CA ILE A 388 2.84 3.03 21.02
C ILE A 388 2.51 3.04 22.52
N PRO A 389 2.33 4.23 23.13
CA PRO A 389 2.12 4.30 24.57
C PRO A 389 0.69 3.90 24.91
N LYS A 390 0.49 2.84 25.69
CA LYS A 390 -0.80 2.30 26.15
C LYS A 390 -1.83 3.37 26.58
N THR A 391 -1.37 4.42 27.24
CA THR A 391 -2.16 5.56 27.77
C THR A 391 -2.50 6.58 26.69
N THR A 392 -1.51 7.01 25.92
CA THR A 392 -1.70 7.86 24.72
C THR A 392 -2.41 7.09 23.60
N LEU A 393 -2.62 5.80 23.81
CA LEU A 393 -3.50 4.91 23.07
C LEU A 393 -4.88 4.82 23.76
N SER A 394 -5.02 4.91 25.07
CA SER A 394 -6.31 4.84 25.80
C SER A 394 -7.37 5.89 25.43
N GLU A 395 -7.05 6.95 24.69
CA GLU A 395 -7.88 8.17 24.60
C GLU A 395 -8.32 8.54 23.16
N LEU A 396 -8.62 7.57 22.28
CA LEU A 396 -8.82 7.83 20.82
C LEU A 396 -10.28 7.79 20.39
N LEU A 397 -10.65 8.44 19.28
CA LEU A 397 -12.00 8.97 19.08
C LEU A 397 -13.01 8.23 18.18
N ILE A 398 -12.65 7.16 17.47
CA ILE A 398 -13.51 6.23 16.63
C ILE A 398 -14.93 5.37 17.20
N PRO A 399 -15.79 5.71 16.00
CA PRO A 399 -17.30 6.04 15.57
C PRO A 399 -18.85 5.81 16.04
N LEU A 400 -19.40 5.19 17.10
CA LEU A 400 -20.43 4.13 17.04
C LEU A 400 -20.05 2.98 16.11
N ALA A 401 -21.02 2.21 15.62
CA ALA A 401 -22.46 2.42 15.77
C ALA A 401 -23.30 1.13 16.06
N PRO A 402 -24.61 1.26 16.35
CA PRO A 402 -25.72 -0.07 17.27
C PRO A 402 -25.55 -1.53 16.88
N PHE A 403 -26.04 -2.51 17.66
CA PHE A 403 -26.92 -3.41 16.97
C PHE A 403 -28.35 -2.72 16.82
N GLU A 404 -28.65 -1.86 15.82
CA GLU A 404 -29.76 -1.72 14.83
C GLU A 404 -29.34 -0.86 13.49
N GLU A 405 -28.83 -1.08 12.18
CA GLU A 405 -28.35 -1.97 10.93
C GLU A 405 -27.34 -3.25 10.69
N GLN A 406 -26.25 -3.52 11.45
CA GLN A 406 -25.36 -4.68 11.88
C GLN A 406 -25.38 -6.09 11.27
N GLU A 407 -26.13 -6.48 10.23
CA GLU A 407 -26.02 -7.87 9.70
C GLU A 407 -25.76 -7.90 8.21
N LEU A 408 -26.36 -6.96 7.50
CA LEU A 408 -26.31 -6.96 6.06
C LEU A 408 -24.93 -6.47 5.52
N ILE A 409 -23.87 -6.27 6.34
CA ILE A 409 -22.49 -5.96 5.90
C ILE A 409 -21.38 -6.99 6.19
N THR A 410 -21.40 -7.73 7.29
CA THR A 410 -20.84 -9.11 7.36
C THR A 410 -21.33 -9.97 6.20
N GLN A 411 -22.46 -9.53 5.67
CA GLN A 411 -22.88 -9.85 4.34
C GLN A 411 -22.19 -8.86 3.37
N LYS A 412 -22.70 -7.65 3.07
CA LYS A 412 -22.12 -6.67 2.12
C LYS A 412 -20.59 -6.53 1.96
N VAL A 413 -19.86 -5.92 2.90
CA VAL A 413 -18.48 -5.47 2.59
C VAL A 413 -17.58 -6.72 2.57
N GLU A 414 -18.04 -7.85 3.09
CA GLU A 414 -17.45 -9.18 2.96
C GLU A 414 -17.79 -9.91 1.66
N LYS A 415 -19.02 -9.77 1.21
CA LYS A 415 -19.56 -10.22 -0.08
C LYS A 415 -18.91 -9.46 -1.23
N LEU A 416 -18.55 -8.19 -0.99
CA LEU A 416 -17.57 -7.39 -1.73
C LEU A 416 -16.23 -8.12 -1.86
N PHE A 417 -15.90 -8.95 -0.87
CA PHE A 417 -14.56 -9.47 -0.64
C PHE A 417 -14.36 -10.91 -1.05
N GLU A 418 -15.38 -11.74 -0.89
CA GLU A 418 -15.60 -12.93 -1.69
C GLU A 418 -15.55 -12.58 -3.18
N LYS A 419 -16.14 -11.45 -3.59
CA LYS A 419 -16.03 -10.93 -4.97
C LYS A 419 -14.63 -10.46 -5.36
N VAL A 420 -13.93 -9.67 -4.55
CA VAL A 420 -12.54 -9.25 -4.87
C VAL A 420 -11.57 -10.45 -4.84
N ARG A 421 -11.86 -11.51 -4.07
CA ARG A 421 -11.14 -12.80 -4.12
C ARG A 421 -11.43 -13.53 -5.44
N ALA A 422 -12.70 -13.68 -5.82
CA ALA A 422 -13.11 -14.35 -7.06
C ALA A 422 -12.54 -13.69 -8.33
N GLU A 423 -12.59 -12.36 -8.40
CA GLU A 423 -12.07 -11.57 -9.52
C GLU A 423 -10.58 -11.86 -9.77
N LYS A 424 -9.77 -11.82 -8.71
CA LYS A 424 -8.32 -12.08 -8.79
C LYS A 424 -8.02 -13.53 -9.16
N GLN A 425 -8.86 -14.48 -8.73
CA GLN A 425 -8.74 -15.90 -9.12
C GLN A 425 -8.91 -16.06 -10.63
N LYS A 426 -9.99 -15.48 -11.20
CA LYS A 426 -10.26 -15.49 -12.64
C LYS A 426 -9.14 -14.83 -13.46
N LEU A 427 -8.72 -13.62 -13.08
CA LEU A 427 -7.65 -12.89 -13.79
C LEU A 427 -6.29 -13.61 -13.77
N PHE A 428 -6.05 -14.50 -12.80
CA PHE A 428 -4.87 -15.37 -12.76
C PHE A 428 -5.02 -16.59 -13.67
N GLU A 429 -6.20 -17.22 -13.70
CA GLU A 429 -6.49 -18.36 -14.57
C GLU A 429 -6.45 -17.97 -16.06
N GLU A 430 -6.84 -16.73 -16.38
CA GLU A 430 -6.66 -16.10 -17.69
C GLU A 430 -5.20 -15.66 -17.98
N GLY A 431 -4.27 -15.84 -17.04
CA GLY A 431 -2.86 -15.49 -17.18
C GLY A 431 -2.53 -13.98 -17.19
N LYS A 432 -3.54 -13.11 -16.99
CA LYS A 432 -3.38 -11.65 -16.96
C LYS A 432 -2.57 -11.18 -15.75
N ILE A 433 -2.63 -11.90 -14.63
CA ILE A 433 -1.85 -11.63 -13.41
C ILE A 433 -1.08 -12.88 -12.96
N LYS A 434 -0.01 -12.74 -12.16
CA LYS A 434 0.85 -13.88 -11.76
C LYS A 434 0.38 -14.49 -10.44
N LYS A 435 0.93 -15.66 -10.05
CA LYS A 435 0.53 -16.34 -8.80
C LYS A 435 0.72 -15.49 -7.52
N LYS A 436 1.68 -14.55 -7.53
CA LYS A 436 1.89 -13.55 -6.46
C LYS A 436 0.82 -12.43 -6.41
N ASP A 437 0.01 -12.33 -7.46
CA ASP A 437 -1.02 -11.31 -7.66
C ASP A 437 -2.43 -11.88 -7.47
N LEU A 438 -2.59 -13.21 -7.37
CA LEU A 438 -3.78 -13.88 -6.81
C LEU A 438 -4.08 -13.34 -5.42
N ASP A 439 -3.09 -13.44 -4.53
CA ASP A 439 -3.21 -13.12 -3.12
C ASP A 439 -3.78 -11.70 -2.95
N ILE A 440 -4.82 -11.55 -2.12
CA ILE A 440 -5.15 -10.23 -1.60
C ILE A 440 -4.14 -9.93 -0.50
N SER A 441 -2.95 -9.51 -0.92
CA SER A 441 -1.92 -8.96 -0.06
C SER A 441 -1.56 -7.55 -0.52
N ILE A 442 -1.58 -6.59 0.41
CA ILE A 442 -1.01 -5.27 0.13
C ILE A 442 0.49 -5.35 0.37
N VAL A 443 1.19 -5.73 -0.71
CA VAL A 443 2.60 -5.47 -1.08
C VAL A 443 3.67 -5.67 0.01
N SER A 444 4.63 -6.53 -0.30
CA SER A 444 6.04 -6.39 0.09
C SER A 444 6.92 -7.05 -0.97
N GLN A 445 8.00 -6.45 -1.49
CA GLN A 445 8.66 -5.15 -1.26
C GLN A 445 9.33 -4.71 -2.61
N GLY A 446 9.67 -3.44 -2.89
CA GLY A 446 9.50 -2.19 -2.14
C GLY A 446 9.29 -0.99 -3.10
N ASP A 447 10.28 -0.19 -3.49
CA ASP A 447 11.70 0.03 -3.09
C ASP A 447 12.20 1.29 -3.88
N ASP A 448 13.27 2.03 -3.53
CA ASP A 448 14.13 2.02 -2.34
C ASP A 448 14.43 3.44 -1.77
N ASN A 449 15.09 4.35 -2.52
CA ASN A 449 15.87 5.45 -1.95
C ASN A 449 15.57 6.88 -2.47
N SER A 450 14.90 7.70 -1.62
CA SER A 450 15.25 9.12 -1.32
C SER A 450 15.00 10.25 -2.38
N TYR A 451 14.76 11.55 -2.09
CA TYR A 451 14.25 12.31 -0.92
C TYR A 451 13.92 13.81 -1.28
N TYR A 452 13.28 14.57 -0.36
CA TYR A 452 13.08 16.06 -0.28
C TYR A 452 12.07 16.75 -1.24
N GLY A 453 11.40 17.88 -0.89
CA GLY A 453 11.23 18.56 0.43
C GLY A 453 10.47 19.93 0.37
N ASN A 454 9.88 20.37 1.51
CA ASN A 454 9.36 21.74 1.85
C ASN A 454 8.12 22.30 1.07
N LYS A 455 7.24 23.17 1.62
CA LYS A 455 6.95 23.60 3.03
C LYS A 455 5.55 24.29 3.20
N ASP A 456 5.04 24.26 4.44
CA ASP A 456 4.12 25.19 5.16
C ASP A 456 2.60 25.40 4.83
N GLU A 457 1.83 25.44 5.93
CA GLU A 457 0.59 26.20 6.26
C GLU A 457 -0.89 25.76 5.94
N THR A 458 -1.55 25.28 7.02
CA THR A 458 -2.95 25.52 7.52
C THR A 458 -4.24 25.18 6.74
N THR A 459 -4.78 24.00 7.08
CA THR A 459 -6.18 23.72 7.53
C THR A 459 -7.42 24.16 6.71
N SER A 460 -8.12 23.15 6.16
CA SER A 460 -9.58 22.97 6.28
C SER A 460 -9.95 21.49 6.02
N TYR A 461 -11.08 20.99 6.53
CA TYR A 461 -11.65 19.69 6.14
C TYR A 461 -13.03 19.90 5.47
N PRO A 462 -13.32 19.23 4.34
CA PRO A 462 -14.61 19.35 3.69
C PRO A 462 -15.72 18.70 4.54
N ILE A 463 -16.56 19.55 5.11
CA ILE A 463 -17.92 19.24 5.59
C ILE A 463 -18.75 18.75 4.40
N TYR A 464 -19.34 17.54 4.49
CA TYR A 464 -20.29 17.04 3.49
C TYR A 464 -21.73 17.33 3.88
N GLU A 465 -22.53 17.74 2.90
CA GLU A 465 -23.98 17.92 3.03
C GLU A 465 -24.67 16.57 3.27
N ILE A 466 -25.57 16.53 4.25
CA ILE A 466 -26.33 15.33 4.67
C ILE A 466 -27.84 15.66 4.75
N PRO A 467 -28.75 14.67 4.58
CA PRO A 467 -30.19 14.81 4.82
C PRO A 467 -30.57 15.40 6.17
N GLU A 468 -31.78 15.95 6.28
CA GLU A 468 -32.28 16.59 7.50
C GLU A 468 -32.64 15.61 8.63
N ALA A 469 -32.72 14.30 8.37
CA ALA A 469 -32.80 13.28 9.42
C ALA A 469 -31.42 12.94 10.05
N TRP A 470 -30.34 13.40 9.42
CA TRP A 470 -28.96 13.10 9.76
C TRP A 470 -28.38 14.29 10.63
N ARG A 471 -27.50 14.12 11.65
CA ARG A 471 -26.89 15.22 12.48
C ARG A 471 -25.47 14.91 12.90
N TYR A 472 -24.57 15.87 12.67
CA TYR A 472 -23.13 15.66 12.66
C TYR A 472 -22.41 15.47 14.03
N ILE A 473 -22.88 14.51 14.84
CA ILE A 473 -22.46 14.06 16.18
C ILE A 473 -21.12 13.26 16.31
N LYS A 474 -20.89 12.19 17.13
CA LYS A 474 -19.49 11.70 17.48
C LYS A 474 -19.00 10.15 17.42
N PHE A 475 -18.63 9.43 18.51
CA PHE A 475 -18.43 7.91 18.59
C PHE A 475 -18.76 7.13 19.87
N ALA A 476 -18.36 7.62 21.05
CA ALA A 476 -18.50 6.93 22.34
C ALA A 476 -19.47 7.55 23.36
N SER A 477 -20.50 8.21 22.83
CA SER A 477 -21.76 8.36 23.52
C SER A 477 -22.75 7.32 23.03
N LEU A 478 -22.18 6.14 22.80
CA LEU A 478 -22.62 5.16 21.84
C LEU A 478 -21.74 3.90 21.96
N VAL A 479 -20.41 4.06 22.03
CA VAL A 479 -19.45 3.16 22.74
C VAL A 479 -18.98 3.63 24.12
N ASN A 480 -18.13 2.83 24.76
CA ASN A 480 -16.81 3.28 25.29
C ASN A 480 -15.70 2.18 24.90
N PHE A 481 -14.34 2.07 25.12
CA PHE A 481 -13.54 0.83 24.61
C PHE A 481 -12.20 0.29 25.31
N ARG A 482 -11.71 -1.00 25.32
CA ARG A 482 -10.35 -1.51 25.86
C ARG A 482 -9.27 -1.13 24.80
N ILE A 483 -8.01 -0.84 25.21
CA ILE A 483 -6.84 -1.46 24.51
C ILE A 483 -6.43 -2.71 25.21
N GLY A 484 -5.14 -2.94 25.30
CA GLY A 484 -4.58 -4.23 25.52
C GLY A 484 -3.19 -4.07 26.01
N LYS A 485 -2.56 -5.17 26.37
CA LYS A 485 -1.12 -5.16 26.61
C LYS A 485 -0.41 -6.53 26.27
N THR A 486 0.92 -6.51 26.18
CA THR A 486 1.73 -7.53 25.48
C THR A 486 2.31 -8.55 26.41
N PRO A 487 2.57 -9.80 25.97
CA PRO A 487 3.60 -10.66 26.58
C PRO A 487 5.06 -10.48 26.07
N PRO A 488 5.82 -9.37 26.30
CA PRO A 488 6.91 -8.89 25.41
C PRO A 488 8.01 -9.92 25.07
N ARG A 489 8.84 -9.70 24.02
CA ARG A 489 10.09 -10.47 23.81
C ARG A 489 11.33 -9.70 24.29
N SER A 490 11.88 -9.93 25.48
CA SER A 490 11.35 -10.71 26.62
C SER A 490 11.17 -12.25 26.41
N GLU A 491 10.08 -12.90 26.86
CA GLU A 491 10.10 -14.30 27.36
C GLU A 491 9.68 -15.45 26.41
N ALA A 492 9.11 -16.56 26.93
CA ALA A 492 8.58 -17.70 26.19
C ALA A 492 7.41 -18.52 26.83
N THR A 493 7.24 -18.63 28.16
CA THR A 493 6.53 -19.76 28.81
C THR A 493 5.08 -19.93 28.60
N PHE A 494 4.38 -18.82 28.71
CA PHE A 494 2.98 -18.95 28.52
C PHE A 494 2.82 -19.38 27.01
N TRP A 495 3.68 -18.97 26.06
CA TRP A 495 3.48 -18.92 24.59
C TRP A 495 3.41 -20.34 23.95
N GLY A 496 2.20 -20.90 23.70
CA GLY A 496 1.87 -22.27 23.12
C GLY A 496 0.88 -22.79 21.99
N THR A 497 -0.07 -23.74 22.20
CA THR A 497 -1.03 -24.27 21.16
C THR A 497 -2.54 -24.30 21.51
N GLU A 498 -2.99 -23.55 22.51
CA GLU A 498 -4.38 -23.03 22.55
C GLU A 498 -4.76 -22.19 21.32
N ILE A 499 -6.05 -21.87 21.27
CA ILE A 499 -6.70 -20.68 20.75
C ILE A 499 -5.77 -19.62 20.13
N PRO A 500 -5.99 -19.14 18.88
CA PRO A 500 -5.03 -18.37 18.13
C PRO A 500 -5.34 -16.89 17.88
N TRP A 501 -4.44 -16.20 17.18
CA TRP A 501 -4.09 -14.80 17.35
C TRP A 501 -3.80 -14.15 15.97
N VAL A 502 -4.49 -13.04 15.63
CA VAL A 502 -4.68 -12.46 14.29
C VAL A 502 -3.89 -11.25 13.68
N SER A 503 -3.31 -11.48 12.49
CA SER A 503 -1.91 -11.16 12.41
C SER A 503 -1.40 -9.77 11.94
N ILE A 504 -1.14 -9.45 10.65
CA ILE A 504 -0.40 -8.26 10.11
C ILE A 504 -0.38 -8.05 8.55
N SER A 505 0.74 -8.24 7.83
CA SER A 505 0.93 -7.60 6.52
C SER A 505 0.11 -8.02 5.27
N ASP A 506 -0.10 -9.31 4.97
CA ASP A 506 -0.53 -9.79 3.64
C ASP A 506 -1.90 -10.53 3.62
N MET A 507 -2.99 -9.92 3.13
CA MET A 507 -4.04 -9.35 4.00
C MET A 507 -5.34 -8.94 3.24
N PRO A 508 -6.56 -9.50 3.49
CA PRO A 508 -7.80 -8.98 2.93
C PRO A 508 -8.04 -7.52 3.26
N ILE A 509 -8.55 -6.80 2.27
CA ILE A 509 -8.91 -5.40 2.40
C ILE A 509 -10.28 -5.27 3.04
N SER A 510 -11.22 -6.24 2.94
CA SER A 510 -12.57 -6.14 3.50
C SER A 510 -13.42 -7.41 3.81
N GLY A 511 -12.92 -8.59 4.23
CA GLY A 511 -13.82 -9.76 4.53
C GLY A 511 -13.31 -10.93 5.42
N TYR A 512 -14.03 -12.06 5.49
CA TYR A 512 -13.95 -13.13 6.53
C TYR A 512 -12.56 -13.68 6.83
N VAL A 513 -12.40 -14.32 8.00
CA VAL A 513 -11.11 -14.89 8.45
C VAL A 513 -11.25 -16.15 9.32
N THR A 514 -10.27 -17.05 9.22
CA THR A 514 -10.61 -18.48 9.20
C THR A 514 -9.60 -19.51 9.74
N ASN A 515 -8.29 -19.19 9.96
CA ASN A 515 -7.21 -20.17 10.32
C ASN A 515 -5.77 -19.54 10.48
N THR A 516 -5.04 -19.40 11.61
CA THR A 516 -4.25 -18.05 11.82
C THR A 516 -2.84 -18.58 12.43
N ARG A 517 -1.73 -17.97 11.94
CA ARG A 517 -0.30 -17.82 12.38
C ARG A 517 0.14 -18.43 13.70
N GLU A 518 -0.47 -18.02 14.79
CA GLU A 518 0.16 -17.97 16.12
C GLU A 518 -0.96 -17.82 17.17
N SER A 519 -0.71 -17.95 18.49
CA SER A 519 -1.80 -18.15 19.45
C SER A 519 -1.64 -17.68 20.95
N ILE A 520 -2.61 -17.77 21.89
CA ILE A 520 -2.51 -17.42 23.36
C ILE A 520 -3.44 -18.34 24.22
N SER A 521 -3.79 -18.15 25.50
CA SER A 521 -3.26 -18.91 26.63
C SER A 521 -4.28 -19.47 27.59
N LYS A 522 -3.87 -20.50 28.34
CA LYS A 522 -4.36 -20.92 29.65
C LYS A 522 -3.64 -20.17 30.78
N LEU A 523 -2.89 -19.06 30.49
CA LEU A 523 -2.04 -18.46 31.51
C LEU A 523 -1.39 -17.01 31.45
N ALA A 524 -1.33 -16.24 30.34
CA ALA A 524 -1.27 -14.76 30.59
C ALA A 524 -2.46 -14.32 31.45
N LEU A 525 -3.52 -15.14 31.39
CA LEU A 525 -4.83 -15.11 31.99
C LEU A 525 -4.89 -14.09 33.16
N LYS A 526 -4.76 -14.45 34.45
CA LYS A 526 -4.93 -13.45 35.56
C LYS A 526 -3.66 -12.64 35.83
N SER A 527 -2.48 -13.17 35.53
CA SER A 527 -1.20 -12.52 35.90
C SER A 527 -1.05 -11.16 35.20
N LYS A 528 -1.61 -11.09 34.00
CA LYS A 528 -1.41 -10.02 33.04
C LYS A 528 -2.73 -9.40 32.58
N LYS A 529 -3.81 -10.10 32.93
CA LYS A 529 -5.22 -9.69 33.17
C LYS A 529 -6.12 -9.62 31.96
N ILE A 530 -5.63 -10.12 30.86
CA ILE A 530 -6.28 -10.06 29.56
C ILE A 530 -7.51 -10.93 29.68
N ASP A 531 -8.52 -10.68 28.88
CA ASP A 531 -9.85 -11.20 29.17
C ASP A 531 -10.34 -11.99 27.96
N ILE A 532 -11.61 -12.39 28.04
CA ILE A 532 -12.32 -13.32 27.16
C ILE A 532 -13.38 -12.57 26.36
N SER A 533 -13.45 -12.83 25.06
CA SER A 533 -14.44 -12.22 24.15
C SER A 533 -15.52 -13.24 23.74
N PRO A 534 -16.28 -13.11 22.62
CA PRO A 534 -17.46 -13.95 22.27
C PRO A 534 -17.62 -14.42 20.80
N LYS A 535 -18.06 -15.67 20.49
CA LYS A 535 -18.00 -16.11 19.08
C LYS A 535 -18.94 -15.25 18.29
N GLY A 536 -18.30 -14.57 17.36
CA GLY A 536 -18.70 -14.05 16.08
C GLY A 536 -18.51 -12.55 16.01
N THR A 537 -18.11 -11.85 17.08
CA THR A 537 -18.09 -10.35 17.27
C THR A 537 -17.40 -9.42 16.12
N LEU A 538 -17.31 -7.94 15.71
CA LEU A 538 -16.18 -6.67 15.17
C LEU A 538 -14.70 -6.02 15.81
N LEU A 539 -13.58 -5.59 15.04
CA LEU A 539 -12.15 -5.05 15.33
C LEU A 539 -11.24 -3.88 14.56
N MET A 540 -10.35 -3.98 13.50
CA MET A 540 -9.59 -2.89 12.66
C MET A 540 -8.36 -2.09 13.22
N SER A 541 -7.47 -1.42 12.39
CA SER A 541 -6.15 -0.65 12.60
C SER A 541 -6.07 0.87 12.88
N PHE A 542 -5.14 1.42 13.66
CA PHE A 542 -4.87 2.89 13.59
C PHE A 542 -3.70 3.23 12.69
N LYS A 543 -3.28 2.27 11.90
CA LYS A 543 -1.87 2.05 11.71
C LYS A 543 -1.58 1.34 10.39
N LEU A 544 -0.58 1.86 9.68
CA LEU A 544 -0.19 1.57 8.28
C LEU A 544 -1.18 1.77 7.18
N SER A 545 -2.29 1.05 7.27
CA SER A 545 -3.13 0.76 6.13
C SER A 545 -4.43 1.43 6.36
N ILE A 546 -4.32 2.76 6.49
CA ILE A 546 -5.36 3.72 6.16
C ILE A 546 -6.17 3.15 4.98
N GLY A 547 -7.26 2.43 5.27
CA GLY A 547 -8.00 1.61 4.31
C GLY A 547 -8.71 0.39 4.90
N LYS A 548 -8.00 -0.45 5.67
CA LYS A 548 -8.17 -1.92 5.69
C LYS A 548 -9.22 -2.52 6.63
N VAL A 549 -9.76 -3.70 6.28
CA VAL A 549 -10.91 -4.32 6.96
C VAL A 549 -11.11 -5.88 6.73
N ALA A 550 -11.87 -6.68 7.57
CA ALA A 550 -12.09 -8.19 7.52
C ALA A 550 -12.85 -8.99 8.65
N ILE A 551 -13.25 -10.32 8.56
CA ILE A 551 -14.22 -11.11 9.43
C ILE A 551 -14.01 -12.66 9.86
N LEU A 552 -13.03 -13.12 10.64
CA LEU A 552 -12.90 -14.06 11.86
C LEU A 552 -13.87 -15.29 12.18
N ASP A 553 -13.65 -15.97 13.34
CA ASP A 553 -14.55 -16.81 14.19
C ASP A 553 -14.05 -17.59 15.49
N ILE A 554 -12.78 -17.56 15.95
CA ILE A 554 -12.14 -18.12 17.16
C ILE A 554 -12.12 -17.05 18.27
N PRO A 555 -12.52 -17.37 19.51
CA PRO A 555 -11.70 -17.20 20.71
C PRO A 555 -10.22 -16.77 20.51
N ALA A 556 -9.77 -15.72 21.18
CA ALA A 556 -8.72 -14.86 20.64
C ALA A 556 -8.07 -13.81 21.60
N THR A 557 -7.01 -13.07 21.22
CA THR A 557 -6.44 -11.83 21.88
C THR A 557 -5.35 -11.14 21.02
N HIS A 558 -5.00 -9.86 21.32
CA HIS A 558 -4.51 -8.80 20.39
C HIS A 558 -3.12 -8.17 20.64
N ASN A 559 -2.79 -7.12 19.89
CA ASN A 559 -1.62 -6.27 20.08
C ASN A 559 -2.12 -4.81 20.17
N GLU A 560 -1.30 -3.77 20.28
CA GLU A 560 -1.75 -2.38 20.44
C GLU A 560 -2.35 -1.76 19.22
N ALA A 561 -1.77 -2.00 18.03
CA ALA A 561 -1.93 -1.15 16.85
C ALA A 561 -3.21 -1.42 16.03
N ILE A 562 -3.99 -2.35 16.59
CA ILE A 562 -6.59 -3.62 16.67
C ILE A 562 -7.64 -3.57 17.88
N ILE A 563 -8.68 -2.70 17.90
CA ILE A 563 -9.65 -2.50 19.02
C ILE A 563 -11.10 -2.88 18.68
N SER A 564 -11.86 -3.35 19.65
CA SER A 564 -13.24 -3.86 19.48
C SER A 564 -14.26 -3.12 20.35
N ILE A 565 -14.49 -1.84 20.08
CA ILE A 565 -15.69 -1.01 20.38
C ILE A 565 -17.00 -1.84 20.51
N PHE A 566 -18.06 -1.35 21.15
CA PHE A 566 -19.32 -2.11 21.26
C PHE A 566 -20.54 -1.26 21.52
N PRO A 567 -21.71 -1.71 21.04
CA PRO A 567 -22.89 -0.92 21.26
C PRO A 567 -23.48 -1.02 22.63
N TYR A 568 -23.76 0.17 23.12
CA TYR A 568 -24.80 0.48 24.09
C TYR A 568 -26.24 0.39 23.52
N ALA A 569 -26.49 -0.22 22.37
CA ALA A 569 -27.85 -0.42 21.85
C ALA A 569 -27.79 -1.56 20.84
N ASN A 570 -28.25 -2.76 21.22
CA ASN A 570 -27.73 -4.01 20.65
C ASN A 570 -28.82 -5.11 20.35
N LYS A 571 -29.83 -4.80 19.51
CA LYS A 571 -30.83 -5.71 18.89
C LYS A 571 -30.51 -6.23 17.45
N GLU A 572 -30.94 -7.48 17.16
CA GLU A 572 -31.11 -8.14 15.84
C GLU A 572 -29.87 -8.35 15.01
N ASN A 573 -28.85 -7.54 15.24
CA ASN A 573 -27.87 -7.26 14.23
C ASN A 573 -28.50 -6.51 13.05
N ILE A 574 -29.33 -5.51 13.35
CA ILE A 574 -29.11 -4.17 12.74
C ILE A 574 -27.93 -3.41 13.63
N ILE A 575 -26.95 -2.33 13.76
CA ILE A 575 -26.11 -1.11 13.17
C ILE A 575 -24.71 -1.43 12.54
N ARG A 576 -23.64 -1.91 13.23
CA ARG A 576 -22.25 -2.34 12.78
C ARG A 576 -21.81 -2.23 11.34
N ASP A 577 -22.70 -2.74 10.55
CA ASP A 577 -22.73 -2.95 9.15
C ASP A 577 -23.39 -1.68 8.64
N TYR A 578 -22.72 -0.55 8.86
CA TYR A 578 -22.95 0.71 8.18
C TYR A 578 -21.62 1.46 8.19
N LEU A 579 -21.09 1.72 9.38
CA LEU A 579 -19.68 1.95 9.74
C LEU A 579 -18.69 1.34 8.79
N MET A 580 -18.92 0.06 8.58
CA MET A 580 -18.12 -0.81 7.78
C MET A 580 -17.88 -0.34 6.34
N ILE A 581 -18.76 0.51 5.81
CA ILE A 581 -18.60 1.30 4.58
C ILE A 581 -17.89 2.63 4.85
N PHE A 582 -18.41 3.43 5.79
CA PHE A 582 -18.11 4.87 5.85
C PHE A 582 -16.75 5.18 6.44
N LEU A 583 -16.27 4.30 7.29
CA LEU A 583 -14.93 4.41 7.81
C LEU A 583 -13.88 4.26 6.72
N PRO A 584 -13.96 3.30 5.78
CA PRO A 584 -13.21 3.36 4.51
C PRO A 584 -13.19 4.71 3.76
N LEU A 585 -14.05 5.70 4.10
CA LEU A 585 -14.26 6.95 3.34
C LEU A 585 -13.80 8.28 3.95
N ILE A 586 -14.17 8.66 5.19
CA ILE A 586 -13.98 10.04 5.76
C ILE A 586 -12.53 10.37 6.16
N SER A 587 -11.62 9.72 5.47
CA SER A 587 -10.58 8.88 6.03
C SER A 587 -9.43 8.95 5.04
N THR A 588 -9.67 8.40 3.85
CA THR A 588 -8.98 8.71 2.60
C THR A 588 -9.38 10.10 2.18
N LEU A 589 -10.57 10.60 2.57
CA LEU A 589 -10.95 12.01 2.43
C LEU A 589 -10.15 12.98 3.32
N GLY A 590 -9.06 12.54 3.95
CA GLY A 590 -7.90 13.39 4.27
C GLY A 590 -6.99 13.74 3.07
N ASP A 591 -7.29 13.21 1.87
CA ASP A 591 -6.58 13.43 0.59
C ASP A 591 -6.74 14.85 0.03
N SER A 592 -7.53 15.74 0.67
CA SER A 592 -7.67 17.15 0.30
C SER A 592 -6.43 17.97 0.67
N LYS A 593 -5.31 17.67 -0.01
CA LYS A 593 -4.01 18.37 -0.11
C LYS A 593 -3.29 18.78 1.20
N ASP A 594 -1.98 18.60 1.17
CA ASP A 594 -0.96 19.18 2.07
C ASP A 594 -0.96 18.76 3.57
N ALA A 595 -1.99 18.08 4.08
CA ALA A 595 -1.99 17.58 5.47
C ALA A 595 -1.19 16.27 5.71
N ILE A 596 -1.11 15.37 4.71
CA ILE A 596 -0.71 13.96 4.93
C ILE A 596 0.43 13.44 4.03
N LYS A 597 1.57 14.15 3.98
CA LYS A 597 2.85 13.42 3.88
C LYS A 597 3.19 12.76 5.23
N GLY A 598 2.42 11.71 5.52
CA GLY A 598 2.66 10.73 6.58
C GLY A 598 2.18 11.10 7.99
N LYS A 599 0.92 10.78 8.32
CA LYS A 599 0.47 10.54 9.71
C LYS A 599 -0.29 9.16 9.87
N THR A 600 -1.03 8.94 10.96
CA THR A 600 -1.51 7.72 11.77
C THR A 600 -2.47 8.27 12.89
N LEU A 601 -3.50 7.73 13.66
CA LEU A 601 -4.52 8.46 14.61
C LEU A 601 -4.55 8.43 16.22
N ASN A 602 -4.50 9.62 16.93
CA ASN A 602 -4.26 10.08 18.37
C ASN A 602 -3.68 9.19 19.49
N SER A 603 -3.67 9.59 20.79
CA SER A 603 -4.57 10.37 21.70
C SER A 603 -5.24 11.70 21.34
N THR A 604 -6.47 11.84 21.86
CA THR A 604 -7.09 13.04 22.47
C THR A 604 -7.22 14.34 21.69
N SER A 605 -6.17 14.87 21.05
CA SER A 605 -6.38 15.93 20.03
C SER A 605 -7.16 15.39 18.82
N ILE A 606 -7.52 14.11 18.92
CA ILE A 606 -8.81 13.56 18.57
C ILE A 606 -9.75 13.40 19.78
N SER A 607 -10.83 14.17 19.83
CA SER A 607 -11.95 13.95 20.76
C SER A 607 -13.30 14.35 20.15
N GLU A 608 -13.36 14.35 18.82
CA GLU A 608 -14.47 14.78 17.97
C GLU A 608 -14.49 13.95 16.67
N LEU A 609 -15.24 12.86 16.62
CA LEU A 609 -15.21 11.86 15.53
C LEU A 609 -16.39 11.96 14.63
N LEU A 610 -16.26 12.17 13.33
CA LEU A 610 -17.44 12.51 12.58
C LEU A 610 -17.66 11.66 11.27
N ILE A 611 -18.67 10.77 11.21
CA ILE A 611 -19.14 9.86 10.09
C ILE A 611 -20.69 9.76 9.94
N PRO A 612 -21.43 10.05 8.78
CA PRO A 612 -22.89 10.59 8.49
C PRO A 612 -24.52 10.35 9.08
N ILE A 613 -25.53 8.90 10.56
CA ILE A 613 -26.60 7.83 10.76
C ILE A 613 -28.09 8.22 10.90
N SER A 614 -28.93 7.44 10.24
CA SER A 614 -30.36 7.67 10.21
C SER A 614 -31.04 6.70 11.16
N ASN A 615 -32.26 6.34 10.86
CA ASN A 615 -32.92 5.19 11.46
C ASN A 615 -32.35 3.86 10.93
N HIS A 616 -32.48 2.80 11.73
CA HIS A 616 -31.97 1.46 11.46
C HIS A 616 -32.33 0.93 10.06
N GLU A 617 -33.54 1.22 9.58
CA GLU A 617 -34.05 0.64 8.34
C GLU A 617 -33.51 1.39 7.11
N GLU A 618 -33.41 2.72 7.11
CA GLU A 618 -32.83 3.48 5.99
C GLU A 618 -31.42 3.00 5.67
N MET A 619 -30.62 2.77 6.70
CA MET A 619 -29.27 2.31 6.44
C MET A 619 -29.27 0.82 6.13
N LYS A 620 -30.09 -0.05 6.73
CA LYS A 620 -30.32 -1.42 6.22
C LYS A 620 -30.60 -1.43 4.70
N ARG A 621 -31.22 -0.37 4.15
CA ARG A 621 -31.29 -0.07 2.71
C ARG A 621 -29.96 0.44 2.10
N ILE A 622 -29.26 1.44 2.65
CA ILE A 622 -27.91 1.91 2.17
C ILE A 622 -26.89 0.77 2.13
N ILE A 623 -26.98 -0.15 3.08
CA ILE A 623 -26.24 -1.40 3.14
C ILE A 623 -26.50 -2.16 1.87
N SER A 624 -27.71 -2.70 1.74
CA SER A 624 -28.14 -3.50 0.60
C SER A 624 -27.87 -2.80 -0.75
N LYS A 625 -27.87 -1.46 -0.76
CA LYS A 625 -27.55 -0.62 -1.91
C LYS A 625 -26.07 -0.57 -2.30
N VAL A 626 -25.14 -0.04 -1.48
CA VAL A 626 -23.71 -0.07 -1.93
C VAL A 626 -23.21 -1.51 -2.02
N ASP A 627 -23.88 -2.47 -1.39
CA ASP A 627 -23.61 -3.89 -1.58
C ASP A 627 -23.85 -4.29 -3.02
N LEU A 628 -25.10 -4.20 -3.47
CA LEU A 628 -25.48 -4.45 -4.85
C LEU A 628 -24.67 -3.63 -5.85
N LEU A 629 -24.28 -2.39 -5.52
CA LEU A 629 -23.42 -1.58 -6.37
C LEU A 629 -21.99 -2.12 -6.45
N PHE A 630 -21.36 -2.50 -5.33
CA PHE A 630 -20.07 -3.19 -5.38
C PHE A 630 -20.18 -4.56 -6.06
N GLN A 631 -21.28 -5.28 -5.86
CA GLN A 631 -21.54 -6.56 -6.54
C GLN A 631 -21.54 -6.39 -8.05
N LYS A 632 -22.11 -5.30 -8.57
CA LYS A 632 -22.12 -4.92 -9.99
C LYS A 632 -20.80 -4.31 -10.47
N VAL A 633 -20.10 -3.54 -9.63
CA VAL A 633 -18.77 -3.00 -9.97
C VAL A 633 -17.77 -4.12 -10.20
N SER A 634 -17.80 -5.21 -9.42
CA SER A 634 -17.00 -6.42 -9.75
C SER A 634 -17.41 -7.01 -11.11
N GLN A 635 -18.70 -7.20 -11.36
CA GLN A 635 -19.23 -7.78 -12.61
C GLN A 635 -19.01 -6.93 -13.87
N LEU A 636 -18.48 -5.70 -13.75
CA LEU A 636 -18.12 -4.83 -14.88
C LEU A 636 -16.64 -4.96 -15.28
N PHE A 637 -15.85 -5.76 -14.55
CA PHE A 637 -14.47 -6.12 -14.90
C PHE A 637 -14.31 -7.62 -15.20
N GLU A 638 -15.41 -8.38 -15.07
CA GLU A 638 -15.57 -9.76 -15.54
C GLU A 638 -15.82 -9.87 -17.06
#